data_AF-A0A7W4UPN1-F1
#
_entry.id   AF-A0A7W4UPN1-F1
#
_cell.length_a   1.000
_cell.length_b   1.000
_cell.length_c   1.000
_cell.angle_alpha   90.00
_cell.angle_beta   90.00
_cell.angle_gamma   90.00
#
_symmetry.space_group_name_H-M   'P 1'
#
loop_
_entity.id
_entity.type
_entity.pdbx_description
1 polymer ?
#
loop_
_entity_poly.entity_id
_entity_poly.type
_entity_poly.pdbx_seq_one_letter_code
_entity_poly.pdbx_strand_id
1 'polypeptide(L)'
;MTVSPAALVEEAARILEENGLYSGGDWSAQRNALIEAGAAAETIEEANELIAAATSDAGGRHSRFLTAEEREASYAEAPSDPPAVEATQGRTVMITVSAIGHDGQLAEEYARAGVEGLVALADAETCGFVVDLRDNWGGNAFPMLGAVSPLFDTNDVAGFVDRDGTHGTITVTTESATSADGYELRFDA
;
A
#
# COMPACT_ATOMS: atom_id res chain seq x y z
N MET A 1 -29.23 -5.95 1.65
CA MET A 1 -29.46 -6.30 0.23
C MET A 1 -28.51 -7.42 -0.11
N THR A 2 -28.98 -8.48 -0.74
CA THR A 2 -28.11 -9.52 -1.32
C THR A 2 -27.63 -9.01 -2.68
N VAL A 3 -26.31 -8.86 -2.85
CA VAL A 3 -25.70 -8.50 -4.13
C VAL A 3 -25.82 -9.69 -5.07
N SER A 4 -26.24 -9.49 -6.33
CA SER A 4 -26.27 -10.57 -7.33
C SER A 4 -24.88 -10.75 -7.95
N PRO A 5 -24.56 -11.94 -8.50
CA PRO A 5 -23.32 -12.18 -9.25
C PRO A 5 -23.08 -11.12 -10.34
N ALA A 6 -24.11 -10.83 -11.14
CA ALA A 6 -24.05 -9.83 -12.19
C ALA A 6 -23.72 -8.42 -11.66
N ALA A 7 -24.39 -7.98 -10.59
CA ALA A 7 -24.15 -6.65 -10.02
C ALA A 7 -22.75 -6.53 -9.42
N LEU A 8 -22.19 -7.62 -8.87
CA LEU A 8 -20.82 -7.65 -8.38
C LEU A 8 -19.81 -7.49 -9.53
N VAL A 9 -20.02 -8.22 -10.64
CA VAL A 9 -19.16 -8.13 -11.83
C VAL A 9 -19.24 -6.76 -12.50
N GLU A 10 -20.44 -6.18 -12.61
CA GLU A 10 -20.62 -4.83 -13.19
C GLU A 10 -19.86 -3.77 -12.40
N GLU A 11 -19.94 -3.80 -11.07
CA GLU A 11 -19.22 -2.84 -10.22
C GLU A 11 -17.71 -3.05 -10.29
N ALA A 12 -17.24 -4.31 -10.29
CA ALA A 12 -15.83 -4.60 -10.47
C ALA A 12 -15.33 -4.12 -11.84
N ALA A 13 -16.08 -4.35 -12.92
CA ALA A 13 -15.74 -3.89 -14.27
C ALA A 13 -15.59 -2.36 -14.33
N ARG A 14 -16.46 -1.62 -13.62
CA ARG A 14 -16.38 -0.16 -13.49
C ARG A 14 -15.09 0.28 -12.77
N ILE A 15 -14.78 -0.33 -11.63
CA ILE A 15 -13.57 -0.02 -10.85
C ILE A 15 -12.30 -0.31 -11.66
N LEU A 16 -12.26 -1.45 -12.34
CA LEU A 16 -11.12 -1.86 -13.18
C LEU A 16 -10.92 -0.93 -14.37
N GLU A 17 -12.01 -0.49 -15.01
CA GLU A 17 -11.94 0.52 -16.09
C GLU A 17 -11.39 1.85 -15.61
N GLU A 18 -11.84 2.32 -14.46
CA GLU A 18 -11.45 3.61 -13.92
C GLU A 18 -9.98 3.62 -13.46
N ASN A 19 -9.56 2.57 -12.75
CA ASN A 19 -8.30 2.57 -11.98
C ASN A 19 -7.20 1.65 -12.54
N GLY A 20 -7.52 0.66 -13.37
CA GLY A 20 -6.53 -0.31 -13.86
C GLY A 20 -5.50 0.35 -14.78
N LEU A 21 -4.21 0.23 -14.49
CA LEU A 21 -3.17 0.87 -15.31
C LEU A 21 -3.18 0.40 -16.78
N TYR A 22 -3.59 -0.85 -17.02
CA TYR A 22 -3.68 -1.47 -18.34
C TYR A 22 -5.10 -1.47 -18.91
N SER A 23 -6.07 -0.82 -18.26
CA SER A 23 -7.46 -0.69 -18.75
C SER A 23 -7.64 0.33 -19.90
N GLY A 24 -6.57 0.59 -20.67
CA GLY A 24 -6.61 1.42 -21.88
C GLY A 24 -6.96 0.62 -23.15
N GLY A 25 -6.98 1.29 -24.30
CA GLY A 25 -7.10 0.63 -25.61
C GLY A 25 -8.31 -0.30 -25.76
N ASP A 26 -8.05 -1.59 -25.98
CA ASP A 26 -9.06 -2.64 -26.21
C ASP A 26 -9.84 -3.05 -24.95
N TRP A 27 -9.56 -2.43 -23.79
CA TRP A 27 -10.26 -2.71 -22.53
C TRP A 27 -11.78 -2.66 -22.64
N SER A 28 -12.32 -1.77 -23.47
CA SER A 28 -13.77 -1.70 -23.70
C SER A 28 -14.39 -3.02 -24.17
N ALA A 29 -13.67 -3.81 -24.97
CA ALA A 29 -14.12 -5.13 -25.41
C ALA A 29 -14.02 -6.17 -24.29
N GLN A 30 -12.92 -6.15 -23.53
CA GLN A 30 -12.70 -7.04 -22.38
C GLN A 30 -13.73 -6.80 -21.28
N ARG A 31 -14.01 -5.54 -20.97
CA ARG A 31 -15.07 -5.12 -20.04
C ARG A 31 -16.44 -5.63 -20.48
N ASN A 32 -16.79 -5.45 -21.76
CA ASN A 32 -18.08 -5.93 -22.27
C ASN A 32 -18.21 -7.45 -22.17
N ALA A 33 -17.14 -8.19 -22.51
CA ALA A 33 -17.11 -9.65 -22.37
C ALA A 33 -17.22 -10.10 -20.90
N LEU A 34 -16.56 -9.38 -19.98
CA LEU A 34 -16.68 -9.62 -18.54
C LEU A 34 -18.12 -9.42 -18.05
N ILE A 35 -18.79 -8.33 -18.44
CA ILE A 35 -20.18 -8.06 -18.07
C ILE A 35 -21.12 -9.13 -18.63
N GLU A 36 -20.94 -9.54 -19.89
CA GLU A 36 -21.71 -10.62 -20.50
C GLU A 36 -21.54 -11.95 -19.75
N ALA A 37 -20.30 -12.30 -19.38
CA ALA A 37 -20.01 -13.48 -18.56
C ALA A 37 -20.64 -13.37 -17.16
N GLY A 38 -20.55 -12.20 -16.53
CA GLY A 38 -21.15 -11.93 -15.22
C GLY A 38 -22.68 -12.02 -15.22
N ALA A 39 -23.33 -11.65 -16.32
CA ALA A 39 -24.78 -11.82 -16.49
C ALA A 39 -25.22 -13.29 -16.56
N ALA A 40 -24.31 -14.19 -16.96
CA ALA A 40 -24.53 -15.64 -17.00
C ALA A 40 -24.11 -16.36 -15.70
N ALA A 41 -23.40 -15.70 -14.78
CA ALA A 41 -22.97 -16.29 -13.52
C ALA A 41 -24.17 -16.56 -12.60
N GLU A 42 -24.25 -17.79 -12.09
CA GLU A 42 -25.33 -18.24 -11.20
C GLU A 42 -24.94 -18.06 -9.72
N THR A 43 -23.64 -17.99 -9.43
CA THR A 43 -23.10 -17.93 -8.08
C THR A 43 -22.12 -16.76 -7.86
N ILE A 44 -21.93 -16.38 -6.59
CA ILE A 44 -20.93 -15.38 -6.21
C ILE A 44 -19.51 -15.90 -6.44
N GLU A 45 -19.29 -17.21 -6.33
CA GLU A 45 -18.00 -17.84 -6.58
C GLU A 45 -17.58 -17.69 -8.05
N GLU A 46 -18.48 -17.99 -9.00
CA GLU A 46 -18.24 -17.76 -10.43
C GLU A 46 -17.97 -16.28 -10.74
N ALA A 47 -18.73 -15.36 -10.12
CA ALA A 47 -18.47 -13.93 -10.26
C ALA A 47 -17.08 -13.54 -9.74
N ASN A 48 -16.66 -14.06 -8.59
CA ASN A 48 -15.33 -13.79 -8.03
C ASN A 48 -14.20 -14.28 -8.94
N GLU A 49 -14.34 -15.46 -9.55
CA GLU A 49 -13.35 -15.98 -10.50
C GLU A 49 -13.22 -15.09 -11.74
N LEU A 50 -14.35 -14.64 -12.31
CA LEU A 50 -14.37 -13.70 -13.44
C LEU A 50 -13.68 -12.38 -13.08
N ILE A 51 -13.94 -11.85 -11.89
CA ILE A 51 -13.34 -10.60 -11.41
C ILE A 51 -11.84 -10.78 -11.17
N ALA A 52 -11.40 -11.89 -10.59
CA ALA A 52 -10.00 -12.17 -10.34
C ALA A 52 -9.17 -12.22 -11.65
N ALA A 53 -9.71 -12.88 -12.68
CA ALA A 53 -9.10 -12.91 -14.01
C ALA A 53 -8.99 -11.49 -14.60
N ALA A 54 -10.12 -10.76 -14.63
CA ALA A 54 -10.15 -9.40 -15.17
C ALA A 54 -9.25 -8.41 -14.40
N THR A 55 -9.09 -8.61 -13.09
CA THR A 55 -8.20 -7.78 -12.24
C THR A 55 -6.74 -7.92 -12.64
N SER A 56 -6.32 -9.14 -12.97
CA SER A 56 -4.96 -9.42 -13.45
C SER A 56 -4.70 -8.76 -14.80
N ASP A 57 -5.69 -8.79 -15.70
CA ASP A 57 -5.59 -8.16 -17.03
C ASP A 57 -5.57 -6.63 -16.94
N ALA A 58 -6.44 -6.04 -16.12
CA ALA A 58 -6.59 -4.59 -16.02
C ALA A 58 -5.41 -3.90 -15.30
N GLY A 59 -4.82 -4.56 -14.30
CA GLY A 59 -3.84 -3.93 -13.41
C GLY A 59 -2.45 -4.59 -13.40
N GLY A 60 -2.31 -5.78 -14.01
CA GLY A 60 -1.03 -6.47 -14.19
C GLY A 60 -0.54 -7.17 -12.92
N ARG A 61 0.76 -7.46 -12.86
CA ARG A 61 1.37 -8.37 -11.86
C ARG A 61 1.18 -7.99 -10.39
N HIS A 62 0.85 -6.73 -10.09
CA HIS A 62 0.64 -6.24 -8.72
C HIS A 62 -0.85 -6.15 -8.35
N SER A 63 -1.74 -6.58 -9.23
CA SER A 63 -3.19 -6.54 -9.00
C SER A 63 -3.69 -7.91 -8.59
N ARG A 64 -4.58 -7.92 -7.60
CA ARG A 64 -5.26 -9.10 -7.11
C ARG A 64 -6.66 -8.74 -6.65
N PHE A 65 -7.61 -9.62 -6.92
CA PHE A 65 -8.90 -9.58 -6.25
C PHE A 65 -8.80 -10.44 -4.98
N LEU A 66 -9.40 -9.96 -3.89
CA LEU A 66 -9.58 -10.73 -2.67
C LEU A 66 -11.06 -10.72 -2.33
N THR A 67 -11.60 -11.90 -2.02
CA THR A 67 -12.89 -12.00 -1.35
C THR A 67 -12.83 -11.37 0.04
N ALA A 68 -13.99 -11.13 0.66
CA ALA A 68 -14.05 -10.57 2.00
C ALA A 68 -13.30 -11.45 3.04
N GLU A 69 -13.40 -12.77 2.90
CA GLU A 69 -12.72 -13.73 3.78
C GLU A 69 -11.21 -13.70 3.57
N GLU A 70 -10.73 -13.73 2.32
CA GLU A 70 -9.30 -13.64 2.02
C GLU A 70 -8.69 -12.30 2.46
N ARG A 71 -9.45 -11.20 2.34
CA ARG A 71 -9.04 -9.88 2.82
C ARG A 71 -8.89 -9.86 4.35
N GLU A 72 -9.84 -10.45 5.07
CA GLU A 72 -9.78 -10.54 6.53
C GLU A 72 -8.60 -11.42 6.99
N ALA A 73 -8.44 -12.60 6.38
CA ALA A 73 -7.30 -13.48 6.66
C ALA A 73 -5.97 -12.79 6.35
N SER A 74 -5.85 -12.13 5.20
CA SER A 74 -4.64 -11.39 4.81
C SER A 74 -4.32 -10.25 5.79
N TYR A 75 -5.31 -9.60 6.41
CA TYR A 75 -5.09 -8.55 7.40
C TYR A 75 -4.68 -9.15 8.76
N ALA A 76 -5.32 -10.25 9.18
CA ALA A 76 -5.01 -10.93 10.42
C ALA A 76 -3.58 -11.51 10.45
N GLU A 77 -3.08 -11.96 9.29
CA GLU A 77 -1.73 -12.52 9.13
C GLU A 77 -0.68 -11.46 8.75
N ALA A 78 -1.09 -10.20 8.52
CA ALA A 78 -0.17 -9.15 8.11
C ALA A 78 0.88 -8.88 9.21
N PRO A 79 2.16 -8.66 8.82
CA PRO A 79 3.20 -8.36 9.78
C PRO A 79 2.97 -6.99 10.44
N SER A 80 3.47 -6.84 11.66
CA SER A 80 3.33 -5.62 12.45
C SER A 80 4.54 -5.34 13.35
N ASP A 81 5.66 -6.03 13.11
CA ASP A 81 6.86 -5.84 13.93
C ASP A 81 7.36 -4.40 13.74
N PRO A 82 7.67 -3.67 14.82
CA PRO A 82 8.17 -2.31 14.71
C PRO A 82 9.55 -2.29 14.02
N PRO A 83 9.97 -1.13 13.49
CA PRO A 83 11.34 -0.97 13.02
C PRO A 83 12.31 -1.07 14.20
N ALA A 84 13.50 -1.61 13.95
CA ALA A 84 14.57 -1.66 14.94
C ALA A 84 15.63 -0.62 14.60
N VAL A 85 16.04 0.20 15.56
CA VAL A 85 17.12 1.19 15.37
C VAL A 85 18.27 0.88 16.32
N GLU A 86 19.49 0.80 15.77
CA GLU A 86 20.68 0.49 16.54
C GLU A 86 21.91 1.29 16.08
N ALA A 87 22.77 1.65 17.03
CA ALA A 87 24.08 2.21 16.70
C ALA A 87 25.02 1.08 16.28
N THR A 88 25.69 1.24 15.13
CA THR A 88 26.66 0.26 14.65
C THR A 88 28.09 0.69 14.96
N GLN A 89 29.02 -0.26 14.90
CA GLN A 89 30.44 0.06 14.97
C GLN A 89 30.81 0.97 13.79
N GLY A 90 31.49 2.09 14.05
CA GLY A 90 31.94 3.02 13.00
C GLY A 90 31.20 4.36 12.90
N ARG A 91 30.42 4.75 13.92
CA ARG A 91 29.65 6.03 13.96
C ARG A 91 28.54 6.09 12.91
N THR A 92 27.84 4.98 12.70
CA THR A 92 26.64 4.93 11.85
C THR A 92 25.46 4.41 12.66
N VAL A 93 24.26 4.85 12.31
CA VAL A 93 23.00 4.35 12.89
C VAL A 93 22.29 3.52 11.83
N MET A 94 21.88 2.31 12.17
CA MET A 94 21.10 1.46 11.29
C MET A 94 19.64 1.44 11.73
N ILE A 95 18.73 1.58 10.78
CA ILE A 95 17.30 1.29 10.95
C ILE A 95 16.94 0.09 10.07
N THR A 96 16.44 -0.97 10.69
CA THR A 96 15.81 -2.09 10.01
C THR A 96 14.33 -1.79 9.89
N VAL A 97 13.86 -1.58 8.66
CA VAL A 97 12.46 -1.27 8.37
C VAL A 97 11.74 -2.58 8.09
N SER A 98 11.08 -3.14 9.11
CA SER A 98 10.29 -4.38 9.01
C SER A 98 9.07 -4.21 8.10
N ALA A 99 8.56 -5.29 7.50
CA ALA A 99 7.28 -5.24 6.82
C ALA A 99 6.15 -4.91 7.81
N ILE A 100 5.17 -4.11 7.38
CA ILE A 100 3.95 -3.82 8.14
C ILE A 100 2.77 -3.77 7.18
N GLY A 101 1.67 -4.45 7.50
CA GLY A 101 0.45 -4.45 6.68
C GLY A 101 -0.80 -3.92 7.40
N HIS A 102 -0.62 -3.12 8.46
CA HIS A 102 -1.69 -2.54 9.25
C HIS A 102 -1.81 -1.02 9.06
N ASP A 103 -2.97 -0.49 9.46
CA ASP A 103 -3.32 0.93 9.47
C ASP A 103 -3.62 1.40 10.91
N GLY A 104 -3.94 2.69 11.07
CA GLY A 104 -4.34 3.27 12.36
C GLY A 104 -3.25 3.14 13.42
N GLN A 105 -3.63 2.85 14.66
CA GLN A 105 -2.72 2.88 15.81
C GLN A 105 -1.42 2.08 15.62
N LEU A 106 -1.48 0.89 15.00
CA LEU A 106 -0.26 0.09 14.75
C LEU A 106 0.69 0.77 13.76
N ALA A 107 0.15 1.41 12.72
CA ALA A 107 0.95 2.18 11.77
C ALA A 107 1.54 3.44 12.44
N GLU A 108 0.78 4.11 13.31
CA GLU A 108 1.24 5.28 14.05
C GLU A 108 2.39 4.92 15.02
N GLU A 109 2.22 3.84 15.78
CA GLU A 109 3.24 3.32 16.69
C GLU A 109 4.50 2.87 15.95
N TYR A 110 4.35 2.22 14.79
CA TYR A 110 5.46 1.84 13.92
C TYR A 110 6.26 3.07 13.47
N ALA A 111 5.58 4.10 12.93
CA ALA A 111 6.23 5.31 12.45
C ALA A 111 6.96 6.05 13.59
N ARG A 112 6.28 6.21 14.73
CA ARG A 112 6.86 6.83 15.94
C ARG A 112 8.11 6.11 16.41
N ALA A 113 8.10 4.78 16.48
CA ALA A 113 9.24 3.99 16.94
C ALA A 113 10.51 4.24 16.08
N GLY A 114 10.34 4.38 14.76
CA GLY A 114 11.45 4.73 13.87
C GLY A 114 11.98 6.14 14.11
N VAL A 115 11.09 7.13 14.20
CA VAL A 115 11.43 8.53 14.47
C VAL A 115 12.18 8.66 15.80
N GLU A 116 11.60 8.13 16.88
CA GLU A 116 12.19 8.18 18.22
C GLU A 116 13.54 7.46 18.28
N GLY A 117 13.66 6.28 17.65
CA GLY A 117 14.90 5.52 17.62
C GLY A 117 16.02 6.25 16.89
N LEU A 118 15.72 6.84 15.73
CA LEU A 118 16.68 7.64 14.96
C LEU A 118 17.11 8.89 15.73
N VAL A 119 16.16 9.63 16.34
CA VAL A 119 16.46 10.82 17.13
C VAL A 119 17.28 10.48 18.39
N ALA A 120 17.00 9.35 19.04
CA ALA A 120 17.70 8.94 20.25
C ALA A 120 19.15 8.50 20.00
N LEU A 121 19.44 7.94 18.83
CA LEU A 121 20.74 7.35 18.51
C LEU A 121 21.61 8.21 17.59
N ALA A 122 21.01 9.09 16.78
CA ALA A 122 21.76 10.02 15.95
C ALA A 122 22.28 11.19 16.79
N ASP A 123 23.57 11.45 16.68
CA ASP A 123 24.26 12.54 17.38
C ASP A 123 25.22 13.29 16.45
N ALA A 124 25.97 14.24 17.01
CA ALA A 124 26.94 15.04 16.25
C ALA A 124 28.14 14.23 15.72
N GLU A 125 28.38 13.01 16.22
CA GLU A 125 29.46 12.14 15.76
C GLU A 125 29.00 11.17 14.66
N THR A 126 27.69 11.01 14.50
CA THR A 126 27.06 10.16 13.49
C THR A 126 27.47 10.61 12.08
N CYS A 127 28.07 9.71 11.33
CA CYS A 127 28.65 9.95 10.00
C CYS A 127 27.83 9.37 8.85
N GLY A 128 26.75 8.65 9.15
CA GLY A 128 25.87 8.08 8.14
C GLY A 128 24.81 7.16 8.72
N PHE A 129 23.88 6.78 7.87
CA PHE A 129 22.77 5.89 8.19
C PHE A 129 22.80 4.67 7.28
N VAL A 130 22.35 3.54 7.82
CA VAL A 130 22.06 2.33 7.04
C VAL A 130 20.57 2.07 7.14
N VAL A 131 19.88 1.97 6.01
CA VAL A 131 18.48 1.55 5.96
C VAL A 131 18.46 0.11 5.47
N ASP A 132 18.13 -0.82 6.37
CA ASP A 132 18.04 -2.25 6.04
C ASP A 132 16.61 -2.63 5.64
N LEU A 133 16.47 -3.13 4.40
CA LEU A 133 15.21 -3.54 3.77
C LEU A 133 15.22 -5.02 3.36
N ARG A 134 16.25 -5.81 3.73
CA ARG A 134 16.50 -7.13 3.13
C ARG A 134 15.35 -8.13 3.29
N ASP A 135 14.59 -8.03 4.38
CA ASP A 135 13.42 -8.88 4.67
C ASP A 135 12.10 -8.08 4.63
N ASN A 136 12.10 -6.90 4.00
CA ASN A 136 10.90 -6.09 3.81
C ASN A 136 10.28 -6.34 2.43
N TRP A 137 9.16 -7.05 2.40
CA TRP A 137 8.37 -7.32 1.19
C TRP A 137 7.23 -6.33 0.97
N GLY A 138 7.17 -5.25 1.75
CA GLY A 138 6.17 -4.19 1.66
C GLY A 138 4.99 -4.37 2.61
N GLY A 139 3.82 -3.93 2.16
CA GLY A 139 2.63 -3.72 2.97
C GLY A 139 2.22 -2.25 2.91
N ASN A 140 1.86 -1.67 4.05
CA ASN A 140 1.55 -0.26 4.15
C ASN A 140 2.85 0.58 4.15
N ALA A 141 3.07 1.34 3.08
CA ALA A 141 4.29 2.14 2.92
C ALA A 141 4.32 3.43 3.77
N PHE A 142 3.16 3.97 4.16
CA PHE A 142 3.09 5.23 4.92
C PHE A 142 3.79 5.17 6.29
N PRO A 143 3.56 4.17 7.15
CA PRO A 143 4.31 4.04 8.39
C PRO A 143 5.79 3.78 8.17
N MET A 144 6.17 3.07 7.09
CA MET A 144 7.58 2.83 6.74
C MET A 144 8.29 4.12 6.36
N LEU A 145 7.67 4.95 5.52
CA LEU A 145 8.21 6.27 5.16
C LEU A 145 8.24 7.21 6.38
N GLY A 146 7.20 7.18 7.22
CA GLY A 146 7.16 7.92 8.48
C GLY A 146 8.31 7.54 9.43
N ALA A 147 8.58 6.24 9.58
CA ALA A 147 9.65 5.73 10.45
C ALA A 147 11.06 6.22 10.07
N VAL A 148 11.31 6.47 8.78
CA VAL A 148 12.60 7.00 8.29
C VAL A 148 12.57 8.50 8.02
N SER A 149 11.48 9.19 8.41
CA SER A 149 11.27 10.61 8.10
C SER A 149 12.39 11.57 8.55
N PRO A 150 13.13 11.34 9.66
CA PRO A 150 14.26 12.19 10.02
C PRO A 150 15.42 12.17 9.00
N LEU A 151 15.42 11.23 8.06
CA LEU A 151 16.46 11.06 7.04
C LEU A 151 16.17 11.84 5.76
N PHE A 152 14.94 12.32 5.56
CA PHE A 152 14.59 13.08 4.37
C PHE A 152 14.97 14.56 4.51
N ASP A 153 15.47 15.14 3.41
CA ASP A 153 15.76 16.57 3.28
C ASP A 153 14.58 17.37 2.69
N THR A 154 13.53 16.68 2.27
CA THR A 154 12.29 17.23 1.72
C THR A 154 11.10 16.45 2.27
N ASN A 155 9.93 17.08 2.26
CA ASN A 155 8.71 16.42 2.72
C ASN A 155 8.03 15.63 1.60
N ASP A 156 8.24 15.97 0.33
CA ASP A 156 7.65 15.24 -0.80
C ASP A 156 8.57 14.08 -1.20
N VAL A 157 8.33 12.90 -0.62
CA VAL A 157 9.32 11.80 -0.61
C VAL A 157 9.05 10.73 -1.68
N ALA A 158 7.82 10.64 -2.16
CA ALA A 158 7.40 9.67 -3.17
C ALA A 158 6.15 10.17 -3.90
N GLY A 159 5.73 9.45 -4.94
CA GLY A 159 4.50 9.76 -5.65
C GLY A 159 4.16 8.71 -6.69
N PHE A 160 2.97 8.85 -7.25
CA PHE A 160 2.40 7.96 -8.27
C PHE A 160 1.92 8.77 -9.46
N VAL A 161 1.85 8.12 -10.61
CA VAL A 161 1.21 8.65 -11.81
C VAL A 161 0.15 7.65 -12.22
N ASP A 162 -1.10 8.08 -12.18
CA ASP A 162 -2.24 7.28 -12.58
C ASP A 162 -2.36 7.17 -14.10
N ARG A 163 -3.24 6.27 -14.56
CA ARG A 163 -3.46 6.04 -15.99
C ARG A 163 -3.85 7.30 -16.76
N ASP A 164 -4.61 8.19 -16.14
CA ASP A 164 -5.06 9.44 -16.74
C ASP A 164 -3.99 10.56 -16.70
N GLY A 165 -2.81 10.26 -16.14
CA GLY A 165 -1.71 11.20 -15.97
C GLY A 165 -1.81 12.06 -14.71
N THR A 166 -2.78 11.79 -13.83
CA THR A 166 -2.87 12.46 -12.52
C THR A 166 -1.64 12.10 -11.68
N HIS A 167 -1.03 13.12 -11.08
CA HIS A 167 0.11 12.96 -10.19
C HIS A 167 -0.35 13.01 -8.74
N GLY A 168 -0.06 11.95 -7.98
CA GLY A 168 -0.19 11.91 -6.54
C GLY A 168 1.17 12.04 -5.87
N THR A 169 1.27 12.87 -4.83
CA THR A 169 2.47 12.99 -4.01
C THR A 169 2.22 12.39 -2.63
N ILE A 170 3.21 11.70 -2.08
CA ILE A 170 3.29 11.33 -0.67
C ILE A 170 4.15 12.38 0.03
N THR A 171 3.55 13.07 1.00
CA THR A 171 4.21 14.06 1.83
C THR A 171 4.43 13.49 3.23
N VAL A 172 5.67 13.54 3.72
CA VAL A 172 6.08 12.99 5.02
C VAL A 172 6.80 14.05 5.83
N THR A 173 6.49 14.09 7.12
CA THR A 173 7.18 14.87 8.14
C THR A 173 7.58 13.94 9.28
N THR A 174 8.25 14.46 10.31
CA THR A 174 8.52 13.71 11.56
C THR A 174 7.27 13.46 12.40
N GLU A 175 6.11 13.95 11.97
CA GLU A 175 4.84 13.92 12.70
C GLU A 175 3.71 13.26 11.91
N SER A 176 3.85 13.14 10.59
CA SER A 176 2.77 12.65 9.72
C SER A 176 3.25 12.13 8.37
N ALA A 177 2.41 11.30 7.75
CA ALA A 177 2.53 10.89 6.36
C ALA A 177 1.16 11.02 5.67
N THR A 178 1.09 11.76 4.57
CA THR A 178 -0.16 12.08 3.86
C THR A 178 -0.01 11.85 2.36
N SER A 179 -1.12 11.75 1.65
CA SER A 179 -1.14 11.72 0.19
C SER A 179 -2.27 12.55 -0.41
N ALA A 180 -2.09 12.93 -1.68
CA ALA A 180 -3.02 13.79 -2.41
C ALA A 180 -4.44 13.22 -2.57
N ASP A 181 -4.59 11.89 -2.52
CA ASP A 181 -5.86 11.15 -2.56
C ASP A 181 -6.56 11.05 -1.19
N GLY A 182 -5.98 11.66 -0.15
CA GLY A 182 -6.64 11.85 1.15
C GLY A 182 -6.25 10.86 2.24
N TYR A 183 -5.19 10.06 2.06
CA TYR A 183 -4.61 9.30 3.17
C TYR A 183 -3.94 10.26 4.17
N GLU A 184 -4.11 9.95 5.46
CA GLU A 184 -3.47 10.68 6.54
C GLU A 184 -3.13 9.72 7.69
N LEU A 185 -1.85 9.70 8.07
CA LEU A 185 -1.32 9.03 9.25
C LEU A 185 -0.61 10.07 10.11
N ARG A 186 -0.95 10.15 11.41
CA ARG A 186 -0.32 11.08 12.37
C ARG A 186 0.34 10.30 13.50
N PHE A 187 1.56 10.66 13.83
CA PHE A 187 2.39 9.96 14.82
C PHE A 187 3.15 10.93 15.73
N ASP A 188 2.53 12.09 16.01
CA ASP A 188 3.04 13.23 16.78
C ASP A 188 2.75 13.17 18.30
N ALA A 189 1.97 12.19 18.76
CA ALA A 189 1.56 12.05 20.17
C ALA A 189 2.61 11.39 21.07
#